data_AF-A0A2N7RTA1-F1
#
_entry.id   AF-A0A2N7RTA1-F1
#
_cell.length_a   1.000
_cell.length_b   1.000
_cell.length_c   1.000
_cell.angle_alpha   90.00
_cell.angle_beta   90.00
_cell.angle_gamma   90.00
#
_symmetry.space_group_name_H-M   'P 1'
#
loop_
_entity.id
_entity.type
_entity.pdbx_description
1 polymer ?
#
loop_
_entity_poly.entity_id
_entity_poly.type
_entity_poly.pdbx_seq_one_letter_code
_entity_poly.pdbx_strand_id
1 'polypeptide(L)'
;MRALAPPGVSRFTIASILTNVNIMTRRYFWTMLCLILHQVDAAYWREWEMFHVPGGIQGFLVFNLAAIAVVLVGYRHVLLATAQAKLYAGICAALGVGICLIHAGFALAGLEQFHLPLSVAIIVLCLASGVWLLCDLRRVQGQRTRQAA
;
A
#
# COMPACT_ATOMS: atom_id res chain seq x y z
N MET A 1 -18.40 10.03 50.33
CA MET A 1 -17.36 9.02 50.03
C MET A 1 -17.30 8.83 48.52
N ARG A 2 -16.24 9.30 47.87
CA ARG A 2 -16.07 9.29 46.40
C ARG A 2 -15.31 8.01 46.05
N ALA A 3 -15.94 7.08 45.35
CA ALA A 3 -15.29 5.84 44.93
C ALA A 3 -14.16 6.16 43.93
N LEU A 4 -12.92 5.92 44.34
CA LEU A 4 -11.74 5.98 43.49
C LEU A 4 -11.73 4.72 42.62
N ALA A 5 -11.81 4.89 41.29
CA ALA A 5 -11.58 3.80 40.36
C ALA A 5 -10.13 3.30 40.49
N PRO A 6 -9.87 1.98 40.38
CA PRO A 6 -8.55 1.42 40.59
C PRO A 6 -7.56 1.86 39.51
N PRO A 7 -6.31 2.22 39.87
CA PRO A 7 -5.26 2.52 38.92
C PRO A 7 -4.73 1.21 38.33
N GLY A 8 -4.82 1.02 37.01
CA GLY A 8 -4.21 -0.15 36.36
C GLY A 8 -4.82 -0.62 35.05
N VAL A 9 -6.00 -0.15 34.65
CA VAL A 9 -6.52 -0.47 33.31
C VAL A 9 -5.87 0.49 32.32
N SER A 10 -4.76 0.05 31.70
CA SER A 10 -4.26 0.63 30.46
C SER A 10 -5.45 0.85 29.54
N ARG A 11 -5.74 2.11 29.21
CA ARG A 11 -6.93 2.54 28.47
C ARG A 11 -6.76 2.16 26.99
N PHE A 12 -6.61 0.88 26.69
CA PHE A 12 -6.69 0.30 25.36
C PHE A 12 -8.17 0.08 25.04
N THR A 13 -8.90 1.18 24.86
CA THR A 13 -10.36 1.15 24.63
C THR A 13 -10.65 0.49 23.28
N ILE A 14 -11.77 -0.25 23.16
CA ILE A 14 -12.31 -0.75 21.89
C ILE A 14 -12.36 0.36 20.80
N ALA A 15 -12.61 1.60 21.21
CA ALA A 15 -12.55 2.78 20.34
C ALA A 15 -11.18 3.02 19.67
N SER A 16 -10.07 2.72 20.33
CA SER A 16 -8.70 2.82 19.78
C SER A 16 -8.42 1.74 18.73
N ILE A 17 -9.00 0.55 18.91
CA ILE A 17 -8.93 -0.56 17.96
C ILE A 17 -9.76 -0.23 16.71
N LEU A 18 -11.00 0.25 16.89
CA LEU A 18 -11.90 0.63 15.79
C LEU A 18 -11.37 1.83 14.98
N THR A 19 -10.73 2.81 15.62
CA THR A 19 -10.10 3.94 14.90
C THR A 19 -8.82 3.54 14.15
N ASN A 20 -8.00 2.63 14.68
CA ASN A 20 -6.82 2.13 13.95
C ASN A 20 -7.19 1.28 12.72
N VAL A 21 -8.22 0.43 12.82
CA VAL A 21 -8.73 -0.33 11.66
C VAL A 21 -9.20 0.62 10.55
N ASN A 22 -9.83 1.74 10.91
CA ASN A 22 -10.25 2.76 9.95
C ASN A 22 -9.05 3.44 9.25
N ILE A 23 -7.97 3.73 10.00
CA ILE A 23 -6.77 4.39 9.46
C ILE A 23 -5.99 3.49 8.49
N MET A 24 -5.70 2.24 8.88
CA MET A 24 -4.94 1.31 8.03
C MET A 24 -5.73 0.97 6.77
N THR A 25 -7.05 0.77 6.89
CA THR A 25 -7.96 0.58 5.76
C THR A 25 -7.89 1.77 4.81
N ARG A 26 -7.98 3.00 5.32
CA ARG A 26 -7.92 4.22 4.50
C ARG A 26 -6.59 4.36 3.77
N ARG A 27 -5.47 4.09 4.43
CA ARG A 27 -4.14 4.20 3.80
C ARG A 27 -3.94 3.11 2.76
N TYR A 28 -4.36 1.88 3.06
CA TYR A 28 -4.37 0.80 2.09
C TYR A 28 -5.18 1.17 0.85
N PHE A 29 -6.39 1.71 1.05
CA PHE A 29 -7.26 2.13 -0.05
C PHE A 29 -6.57 3.14 -0.95
N TRP A 30 -5.96 4.19 -0.40
CA TRP A 30 -5.27 5.20 -1.20
C TRP A 30 -4.05 4.64 -1.93
N THR A 31 -3.25 3.79 -1.29
CA THR A 31 -2.14 3.11 -1.97
C THR A 31 -2.65 2.25 -3.11
N MET A 32 -3.65 1.40 -2.86
CA MET A 32 -4.28 0.56 -3.87
C MET A 32 -4.84 1.37 -5.05
N LEU A 33 -5.53 2.48 -4.77
CA LEU A 33 -6.08 3.35 -5.81
C LEU A 33 -4.96 3.95 -6.67
N CYS A 34 -3.89 4.44 -6.06
CA CYS A 34 -2.75 4.98 -6.80
C CYS A 34 -2.05 3.90 -7.63
N LEU A 35 -1.90 2.68 -7.09
CA LEU A 35 -1.37 1.53 -7.83
C LEU A 35 -2.22 1.21 -9.06
N ILE A 36 -3.55 1.17 -8.91
CA ILE A 36 -4.47 0.90 -10.03
C ILE A 36 -4.39 2.01 -11.07
N LEU A 37 -4.39 3.28 -10.66
CA LEU A 37 -4.24 4.42 -11.57
C LEU A 37 -2.89 4.39 -12.29
N HIS A 38 -1.82 4.03 -11.61
CA HIS A 38 -0.51 3.82 -12.22
C HIS A 38 -0.57 2.74 -13.29
N GLN A 39 -1.24 1.61 -13.03
CA GLN A 39 -1.39 0.56 -14.03
C GLN A 39 -2.22 0.98 -15.27
N VAL A 40 -3.21 1.86 -15.09
CA VAL A 40 -3.95 2.46 -16.21
C VAL A 40 -3.02 3.36 -17.04
N ASP A 41 -2.21 4.18 -16.39
CA ASP A 41 -1.23 5.04 -17.05
C ASP A 41 -0.14 4.21 -17.76
N ALA A 42 0.37 3.16 -17.12
CA ALA A 42 1.30 2.19 -17.67
C ALA A 42 0.74 1.50 -18.93
N ALA A 43 -0.56 1.22 -18.96
CA ALA A 43 -1.22 0.67 -20.13
C ALA A 43 -1.24 1.68 -21.29
N TYR A 44 -1.53 2.95 -21.01
CA TYR A 44 -1.51 4.02 -22.02
C TYR A 44 -0.11 4.19 -22.61
N TRP A 45 0.92 4.17 -21.77
CA TRP A 45 2.33 4.27 -22.17
C TRP A 45 2.93 2.97 -22.71
N ARG A 46 2.14 1.90 -22.81
CA ARG A 46 2.57 0.60 -23.34
C ARG A 46 3.80 0.04 -22.62
N GLU A 47 3.81 0.11 -21.29
CA GLU A 47 4.92 -0.37 -20.44
C GLU A 47 5.35 -1.80 -20.78
N TRP A 48 4.46 -2.63 -21.31
CA TRP A 48 4.81 -3.97 -21.77
C TRP A 48 5.91 -4.01 -22.83
N GLU A 49 6.09 -2.95 -23.61
CA GLU A 49 7.17 -2.83 -24.61
C GLU A 49 8.49 -2.45 -23.92
N MET A 50 8.42 -1.51 -22.98
CA MET A 50 9.56 -1.06 -22.17
C MET A 50 10.15 -2.20 -21.34
N PHE A 51 9.28 -2.95 -20.66
CA PHE A 51 9.67 -4.10 -19.82
C PHE A 51 9.85 -5.41 -20.61
N HIS A 52 9.66 -5.39 -21.93
CA HIS A 52 9.75 -6.58 -22.79
C HIS A 52 8.89 -7.75 -22.25
N VAL A 53 7.67 -7.45 -21.80
CA VAL A 53 6.78 -8.43 -21.18
C VAL A 53 6.43 -9.53 -22.18
N PRO A 54 6.64 -10.81 -21.85
CA PRO A 54 6.28 -11.92 -22.72
C PRO A 54 4.80 -11.88 -23.12
N GLY A 55 4.51 -12.04 -24.41
CA GLY A 55 3.13 -11.95 -24.93
C GLY A 55 2.58 -10.52 -25.05
N GLY A 56 3.40 -9.49 -24.83
CA GLY A 56 3.05 -8.08 -25.01
C GLY A 56 1.85 -7.68 -24.14
N ILE A 57 0.85 -7.05 -24.75
CA ILE A 57 -0.36 -6.58 -24.05
C ILE A 57 -1.12 -7.72 -23.33
N GLN A 58 -1.08 -8.96 -23.83
CA GLN A 58 -1.77 -10.09 -23.18
C GLN A 58 -1.07 -10.50 -21.88
N GLY A 59 0.26 -10.58 -21.90
CA GLY A 59 1.05 -10.83 -20.69
C GLY A 59 0.87 -9.71 -19.67
N PHE A 60 0.84 -8.46 -20.14
CA PHE A 60 0.57 -7.31 -19.28
C PHE A 60 -0.83 -7.36 -18.66
N LEU A 61 -1.86 -7.77 -19.41
CA LEU A 61 -3.22 -7.91 -18.87
C LEU A 61 -3.29 -9.00 -17.79
N VAL A 62 -2.63 -10.14 -18.00
CA VAL A 62 -2.55 -11.23 -17.00
C VAL A 62 -1.83 -10.74 -15.73
N PHE A 63 -0.71 -10.02 -15.90
CA PHE A 63 0.01 -9.40 -14.79
C PHE A 63 -0.89 -8.44 -14.00
N ASN A 64 -1.61 -7.55 -14.69
CA ASN A 64 -2.53 -6.59 -14.07
C ASN A 64 -3.68 -7.29 -13.36
N LEU A 65 -4.28 -8.31 -13.96
CA LEU A 65 -5.33 -9.11 -13.32
C LEU A 65 -4.83 -9.68 -11.99
N ALA A 66 -3.64 -10.29 -11.99
CA ALA A 66 -3.05 -10.85 -10.78
C ALA A 66 -2.73 -9.76 -9.74
N ALA A 67 -2.07 -8.67 -10.13
CA ALA A 67 -1.69 -7.59 -9.24
C ALA A 67 -2.91 -6.90 -8.60
N ILE A 68 -3.93 -6.57 -9.42
CA ILE A 68 -5.18 -5.95 -8.96
C ILE A 68 -5.94 -6.90 -8.03
N ALA A 69 -6.03 -8.20 -8.37
CA ALA A 69 -6.67 -9.19 -7.50
C ALA A 69 -5.96 -9.28 -6.14
N VAL A 70 -4.62 -9.30 -6.11
CA VAL A 70 -3.84 -9.34 -4.86
C VAL A 70 -4.14 -8.12 -3.98
N VAL A 71 -4.15 -6.91 -4.53
CA VAL A 71 -4.44 -5.71 -3.73
C VAL A 71 -5.90 -5.63 -3.29
N LEU A 72 -6.86 -6.11 -4.09
CA LEU A 72 -8.27 -6.16 -3.69
C LEU A 72 -8.52 -7.20 -2.59
N VAL A 73 -7.93 -8.39 -2.70
CA VAL A 73 -7.98 -9.43 -1.65
C VAL A 73 -7.33 -8.90 -0.38
N GLY A 74 -6.19 -8.22 -0.51
CA GLY A 74 -5.52 -7.59 0.62
C GLY A 74 -6.37 -6.51 1.28
N TYR A 75 -7.06 -5.68 0.49
CA TYR A 75 -8.00 -4.69 1.02
C TYR A 75 -9.13 -5.34 1.83
N ARG A 76 -9.72 -6.44 1.35
CA ARG A 76 -10.69 -7.23 2.11
C ARG A 76 -10.12 -7.72 3.44
N HIS A 77 -8.88 -8.23 3.44
CA HIS A 77 -8.23 -8.71 4.67
C HIS A 77 -7.99 -7.59 5.68
N VAL A 78 -7.62 -6.39 5.23
CA VAL A 78 -7.43 -5.20 6.08
C VAL A 78 -8.77 -4.69 6.61
N LEU A 79 -9.79 -4.60 5.76
CA LEU A 79 -11.14 -4.16 6.12
C LEU A 79 -11.77 -5.05 7.19
N LEU A 80 -11.59 -6.37 7.07
CA LEU A 80 -12.10 -7.37 8.01
C LEU A 80 -11.17 -7.64 9.20
N ALA A 81 -10.06 -6.89 9.33
CA ALA A 81 -9.06 -7.02 10.39
C ALA A 81 -8.57 -8.47 10.62
N THR A 82 -8.43 -9.25 9.55
CA THR A 82 -8.03 -10.67 9.64
C THR A 82 -6.55 -10.83 10.00
N ALA A 83 -6.14 -12.05 10.36
CA ALA A 83 -4.74 -12.37 10.66
C ALA A 83 -3.76 -12.03 9.50
N GLN A 84 -4.23 -12.04 8.25
CA GLN A 84 -3.41 -11.75 7.07
C GLN A 84 -3.32 -10.24 6.72
N ALA A 85 -4.05 -9.36 7.42
CA ALA A 85 -4.09 -7.93 7.12
C ALA A 85 -2.68 -7.28 7.06
N LYS A 86 -1.79 -7.68 7.97
CA LYS A 86 -0.42 -7.15 8.04
C LYS A 86 0.44 -7.57 6.85
N LEU A 87 0.31 -8.83 6.41
CA LEU A 87 1.04 -9.35 5.26
C LEU A 87 0.65 -8.56 4.01
N TYR A 88 -0.66 -8.48 3.72
CA TYR A 88 -1.13 -7.79 2.54
C TYR A 88 -0.86 -6.29 2.56
N ALA A 89 -0.94 -5.64 3.72
CA ALA A 89 -0.53 -4.24 3.83
C ALA A 89 0.97 -4.03 3.60
N GLY A 90 1.80 -4.98 4.04
CA GLY A 90 3.22 -5.00 3.70
C GLY A 90 3.46 -5.13 2.20
N ILE A 91 2.76 -6.06 1.53
CA ILE A 91 2.81 -6.24 0.07
C ILE A 91 2.39 -4.95 -0.65
N CYS A 92 1.22 -4.40 -0.31
CA CYS A 92 0.69 -3.18 -0.94
C CYS A 92 1.63 -1.97 -0.75
N ALA A 93 2.19 -1.80 0.45
CA ALA A 93 3.17 -0.75 0.72
C ALA A 93 4.46 -0.94 -0.09
N ALA A 94 4.96 -2.17 -0.18
CA ALA A 94 6.16 -2.49 -0.94
C ALA A 94 5.95 -2.25 -2.45
N LEU A 95 4.79 -2.58 -3.00
CA LEU A 95 4.44 -2.28 -4.39
C LEU A 95 4.45 -0.76 -4.65
N GLY A 96 3.81 0.03 -3.77
CA GLY A 96 3.77 1.49 -3.90
C GLY A 96 5.15 2.14 -3.89
N VAL A 97 6.06 1.66 -3.04
CA VAL A 97 7.47 2.11 -3.02
C VAL A 97 8.22 1.60 -4.24
N GLY A 98 8.02 0.34 -4.62
CA GLY A 98 8.71 -0.33 -5.72
C GLY A 98 8.51 0.35 -7.07
N ILE A 99 7.29 0.81 -7.37
CA ILE A 99 7.00 1.56 -8.60
C ILE A 99 7.91 2.79 -8.71
N CYS A 100 8.00 3.59 -7.66
CA CYS A 100 8.85 4.78 -7.69
C CYS A 100 10.33 4.43 -7.88
N LEU A 101 10.82 3.34 -7.28
CA LEU A 101 12.21 2.90 -7.44
C LEU A 101 12.51 2.43 -8.86
N ILE A 102 11.61 1.67 -9.47
CA ILE A 102 11.76 1.19 -10.85
C ILE A 102 11.75 2.37 -11.83
N HIS A 103 10.77 3.28 -11.67
CA HIS A 103 10.67 4.48 -12.51
C HIS A 103 11.85 5.43 -12.34
N ALA A 104 12.35 5.61 -11.11
CA ALA A 104 13.58 6.36 -10.88
C ALA A 104 14.78 5.71 -11.58
N GLY A 105 14.88 4.37 -11.57
CA GLY A 105 15.91 3.64 -12.30
C GLY A 105 15.86 3.90 -13.81
N PHE A 106 14.68 3.90 -14.41
CA PHE A 106 14.51 4.22 -15.83
C PHE A 106 14.81 5.67 -16.16
N ALA A 107 14.37 6.62 -15.33
CA ALA A 107 14.69 8.03 -15.49
C ALA A 107 16.21 8.27 -15.42
N LEU A 108 16.90 7.63 -14.48
CA LEU A 108 18.37 7.68 -14.37
C LEU A 108 19.09 7.03 -15.56
N ALA A 109 18.46 6.07 -16.22
CA ALA A 109 18.95 5.46 -17.47
C ALA A 109 18.67 6.32 -18.72
N GLY A 110 18.03 7.49 -18.58
CA GLY A 110 17.74 8.42 -19.67
C GLY A 110 16.49 8.06 -20.49
N LEU A 111 15.62 7.19 -19.98
CA LEU A 111 14.34 6.89 -20.63
C LEU A 111 13.34 7.99 -20.29
N GLU A 112 12.82 8.68 -21.32
CA GLU A 112 11.90 9.82 -21.16
C GLU A 112 10.41 9.42 -21.05
N GLN A 113 10.11 8.13 -20.96
CA GLN A 113 8.74 7.68 -20.76
C GLN A 113 8.24 8.19 -19.39
N PHE A 114 6.96 8.61 -19.28
CA PHE A 114 6.32 9.11 -18.04
C PHE A 114 6.66 10.54 -17.58
N HIS A 115 6.94 11.48 -18.48
CA HIS A 115 7.16 12.90 -18.13
C HIS A 115 5.86 13.73 -17.97
N LEU A 116 4.68 13.16 -18.22
CA LEU A 116 3.44 13.90 -18.02
C LEU A 116 3.26 14.26 -16.54
N PRO A 117 2.82 15.49 -16.21
CA PRO A 117 2.69 15.92 -14.82
C PRO A 117 1.84 15.00 -13.95
N LEU A 118 0.77 14.43 -14.53
CA LEU A 118 -0.11 13.52 -13.81
C LEU A 118 0.52 12.14 -13.57
N SER A 119 1.28 11.61 -14.54
CA SER A 119 2.04 10.37 -14.37
C SER A 119 3.03 10.48 -13.22
N VAL A 120 3.81 11.56 -13.19
CA VAL A 120 4.75 11.87 -12.10
C VAL A 120 4.02 12.00 -10.77
N ALA A 121 2.89 12.72 -10.75
CA ALA A 121 2.09 12.87 -9.54
C ALA A 121 1.59 11.52 -9.01
N ILE A 122 1.12 10.61 -9.88
CA ILE A 122 0.67 9.27 -9.49
C ILE A 122 1.81 8.45 -8.89
N ILE A 123 3.02 8.50 -9.48
CA ILE A 123 4.20 7.81 -8.96
C ILE A 123 4.57 8.34 -7.56
N VAL A 124 4.58 9.67 -7.39
CA VAL A 124 4.85 10.30 -6.09
C VAL A 124 3.78 9.93 -5.06
N LEU A 125 2.51 9.87 -5.45
CA LEU A 125 1.41 9.45 -4.57
C LEU A 125 1.50 7.96 -4.20
N CYS A 126 1.95 7.10 -5.11
CA CYS A 126 2.26 5.70 -4.80
C CYS A 126 3.35 5.60 -3.73
N LEU A 127 4.44 6.35 -3.88
CA LEU A 127 5.52 6.40 -2.89
C LEU A 127 5.02 6.94 -1.56
N ALA A 128 4.38 8.11 -1.56
CA ALA A 128 3.94 8.80 -0.34
C ALA A 128 2.96 7.93 0.45
N SER A 129 1.95 7.36 -0.22
CA SER A 129 0.96 6.49 0.42
C SER A 129 1.58 5.15 0.86
N GLY A 130 2.47 4.55 0.07
CA GLY A 130 3.17 3.31 0.40
C GLY A 130 4.09 3.45 1.62
N VAL A 131 4.90 4.52 1.67
CA VAL A 131 5.71 4.86 2.85
C VAL A 131 4.82 5.09 4.06
N TRP A 132 3.69 5.77 3.88
CA TRP A 132 2.76 6.05 4.96
C TRP A 132 2.13 4.78 5.54
N LEU A 133 1.76 3.82 4.68
CA LEU A 133 1.26 2.51 5.08
C LEU A 133 2.34 1.66 5.77
N LEU A 134 3.58 1.71 5.27
CA LEU A 134 4.72 1.01 5.88
C LEU A 134 5.04 1.53 7.28
N CYS A 135 4.98 2.85 7.47
CA CYS A 135 5.16 3.48 8.78
C CYS A 135 4.11 3.00 9.79
N ASP A 136 2.86 2.84 9.38
CA ASP A 136 1.81 2.29 10.23
C ASP A 136 2.07 0.84 10.62
N LEU A 137 2.47 0.02 9.65
CA LEU A 137 2.76 -1.37 9.89
C LEU A 137 3.85 -1.53 10.96
N ARG A 138 4.92 -0.73 10.88
CA ARG A 138 6.01 -0.71 11.86
C ARG A 138 5.55 -0.25 13.24
N ARG A 139 4.68 0.77 13.32
CA ARG A 139 4.12 1.25 14.60
C ARG A 139 3.30 0.16 15.30
N VAL A 140 2.42 -0.51 14.55
CA VAL A 140 1.57 -1.59 15.09
C VAL A 140 2.39 -2.80 15.53
N GLN A 141 3.46 -3.13 14.82
CA GLN A 141 4.38 -4.20 15.22
C GLN A 141 5.13 -3.84 16.50
N GLY A 142 5.71 -2.63 16.58
CA GLY A 142 6.46 -2.18 17.76
C GLY A 142 5.61 -2.12 19.04
N GLN A 143 4.33 -1.75 18.94
CA GLN A 143 3.41 -1.78 20.07
C GLN A 143 3.14 -3.20 20.58
N ARG A 144 2.97 -4.18 19.68
CA ARG A 144 2.80 -5.59 20.08
C ARG A 144 4.03 -6.15 20.77
N THR A 145 5.23 -5.89 20.23
CA THR A 145 6.47 -6.37 20.85
C THR A 145 6.63 -5.83 22.27
N ARG A 146 6.27 -4.55 22.50
CA ARG A 146 6.27 -3.94 23.84
C ARG A 146 5.20 -4.48 24.80
N GLN A 147 4.11 -5.07 24.29
CA GLN A 147 3.07 -5.69 25.12
C GLN A 147 3.38 -7.16 25.46
N ALA A 148 4.27 -7.80 24.70
CA ALA A 148 4.68 -9.18 24.88
C ALA A 148 5.98 -9.34 25.70
N ALA A 149 6.65 -8.22 26.03
CA ALA A 149 7.82 -8.13 26.89
C ALA A 149 7.40 -7.61 28.27
#